data_AF-A0A917EPX0-F1
#
_entry.id   AF-A0A917EPX0-F1
#
_cell.length_a   1.000
_cell.length_b   1.000
_cell.length_c   1.000
_cell.angle_alpha   90.00
_cell.angle_beta   90.00
_cell.angle_gamma   90.00
#
_symmetry.space_group_name_H-M   'P 1'
#
loop_
_entity.id
_entity.type
_entity.pdbx_description
1 polymer ?
#
loop_
_entity_poly.entity_id
_entity_poly.type
_entity_poly.pdbx_seq_one_letter_code
_entity_poly.pdbx_strand_id
1 'polypeptide(L)'
;MSQQQPRFRPALMGVAFSVGIILGILGTALHGNIIMIGTVEDGTPILWGAGLALLIAFMAQLWIGLQTGSLAESTVMGITTFTVVTLAYMWTGPDQLMVPMSAETMDALPGPTLASALWWLGSAGVALLAMILIKWILVRDVASHAVQQSAQPR
;
A
#
# COMPACT_ATOMS: atom_id res chain seq x y z
N MET A 1 24.87 -21.31 -16.15
CA MET A 1 24.03 -20.37 -15.41
C MET A 1 23.33 -21.13 -14.30
N SER A 2 23.87 -21.11 -13.08
CA SER A 2 23.19 -21.70 -11.93
C SER A 2 21.94 -20.86 -11.64
N GLN A 3 20.75 -21.41 -11.83
CA GLN A 3 19.52 -20.83 -11.31
C GLN A 3 19.70 -20.72 -9.79
N GLN A 4 20.02 -19.54 -9.29
CA GLN A 4 19.99 -19.28 -7.86
C GLN A 4 18.53 -19.40 -7.45
N GLN A 5 18.17 -20.52 -6.83
CA GLN A 5 16.84 -20.68 -6.26
C GLN A 5 16.57 -19.53 -5.29
N PRO A 6 15.34 -18.98 -5.27
CA PRO A 6 14.98 -17.95 -4.30
C PRO A 6 15.18 -18.51 -2.90
N ARG A 7 16.25 -18.07 -2.22
CA ARG A 7 16.50 -18.44 -0.83
C ARG A 7 15.41 -17.80 0.01
N PHE A 8 14.57 -18.63 0.62
CA PHE A 8 13.59 -18.17 1.61
C PHE A 8 14.31 -17.48 2.77
N ARG A 9 13.92 -16.23 3.08
CA ARG A 9 14.54 -15.38 4.12
C ARG A 9 13.52 -15.10 5.22
N PRO A 10 13.35 -16.00 6.20
CA PRO A 10 12.27 -15.91 7.19
C PRO A 10 12.31 -14.62 8.02
N ALA A 11 13.51 -14.15 8.38
CA ALA A 11 13.67 -12.91 9.13
C ALA A 11 13.13 -11.69 8.36
N LEU A 12 13.42 -11.59 7.06
CA LEU A 12 12.92 -10.49 6.22
C LEU A 12 11.40 -10.57 6.03
N MET A 13 10.85 -11.78 5.92
CA MET A 13 9.39 -11.98 5.87
C MET A 13 8.73 -11.50 7.17
N GLY A 14 9.31 -11.82 8.32
CA GLY A 14 8.83 -11.34 9.62
C GLY A 14 8.87 -9.81 9.74
N VAL A 15 9.93 -9.17 9.24
CA VAL A 15 10.03 -7.71 9.18
C VAL A 15 8.97 -7.13 8.23
N ALA A 16 8.82 -7.67 7.02
CA ALA A 16 7.83 -7.21 6.06
C ALA A 16 6.40 -7.31 6.59
N PHE A 17 6.07 -8.43 7.26
CA PHE A 17 4.81 -8.63 7.94
C PHE A 17 4.58 -7.59 9.04
N SER A 18 5.55 -7.42 9.94
CA SER A 18 5.45 -6.47 11.08
C SER A 18 5.28 -5.03 10.60
N VAL A 19 6.03 -4.64 9.58
CA VAL A 19 5.91 -3.31 8.96
C VAL A 19 4.54 -3.15 8.30
N GLY A 20 4.03 -4.19 7.64
CA GLY A 20 2.67 -4.18 7.07
C GLY A 20 1.59 -3.92 8.13
N ILE A 21 1.70 -4.52 9.32
CA ILE A 21 0.80 -4.23 10.45
C ILE A 21 0.88 -2.74 10.83
N ILE A 22 2.10 -2.24 11.04
CA ILE A 22 2.33 -0.85 11.45
C ILE A 22 1.76 0.13 10.41
N LEU A 23 1.99 -0.14 9.12
CA LEU A 23 1.45 0.67 8.03
C LEU A 23 -0.08 0.64 7.99
N GLY A 24 -0.69 -0.52 8.22
CA GLY A 24 -2.14 -0.66 8.32
C GLY A 24 -2.72 0.20 9.44
N ILE A 25 -2.14 0.12 10.64
CA ILE A 25 -2.58 0.91 11.80
C ILE A 25 -2.38 2.41 11.57
N LEU A 26 -1.18 2.80 11.13
CA LEU A 26 -0.84 4.21 10.91
C LEU A 26 -1.70 4.82 9.82
N GLY A 27 -1.89 4.10 8.71
CA GLY A 27 -2.76 4.57 7.62
C GLY A 27 -4.21 4.70 8.05
N THR A 28 -4.72 3.78 8.89
CA THR A 28 -6.05 3.91 9.49
C THR A 28 -6.15 5.13 10.41
N ALA A 29 -5.11 5.47 11.17
CA ALA A 29 -5.11 6.71 11.96
C ALA A 29 -5.06 7.98 11.07
N LEU A 30 -4.39 7.90 9.92
CA LEU A 30 -4.20 9.04 9.01
C LEU A 30 -5.39 9.27 8.07
N HIS A 31 -6.10 8.23 7.64
CA HIS A 31 -7.00 8.34 6.48
C HIS A 31 -8.16 9.33 6.68
N GLY A 32 -8.66 9.45 7.92
CA GLY A 32 -9.77 10.33 8.28
C GLY A 32 -9.42 11.82 8.33
N ASN A 33 -8.17 12.19 8.06
CA ASN A 33 -7.77 13.59 7.99
C ASN A 33 -8.24 14.20 6.66
N ILE A 34 -9.25 15.07 6.78
CA ILE A 34 -9.93 15.72 5.66
C ILE A 34 -9.85 17.23 5.85
N ILE A 35 -9.61 17.95 4.77
CA ILE A 35 -9.74 19.42 4.72
C ILE A 35 -10.90 19.77 3.81
N MET A 36 -11.80 20.63 4.26
CA MET A 36 -12.85 21.19 3.42
C MET A 36 -12.35 22.48 2.76
N ILE A 37 -12.40 22.55 1.43
CA ILE A 37 -12.23 23.82 0.71
C ILE A 37 -13.62 24.39 0.44
N GLY A 38 -13.93 25.54 1.06
CA GLY A 38 -15.23 26.22 0.95
C GLY A 38 -16.02 26.15 2.26
N THR A 39 -17.34 26.30 2.16
CA THR A 39 -18.26 26.10 3.30
C THR A 39 -18.48 24.60 3.53
N VAL A 40 -19.05 24.24 4.67
CA VAL A 40 -19.38 22.82 4.95
C VAL A 40 -20.48 22.30 4.02
N GLU A 41 -21.34 23.19 3.52
CA GLU A 41 -22.50 22.86 2.70
C GLU A 41 -22.15 22.68 1.21
N ASP A 42 -21.24 23.52 0.66
CA ASP A 42 -20.89 23.52 -0.76
C ASP A 42 -19.41 23.19 -1.02
N GLY A 43 -18.65 22.92 0.04
CA GLY A 43 -17.21 22.73 -0.05
C GLY A 43 -16.82 21.38 -0.62
N THR A 44 -15.65 21.35 -1.28
CA THR A 44 -15.08 20.11 -1.78
C THR A 44 -14.20 19.46 -0.70
N PRO A 45 -14.44 18.19 -0.32
CA PRO A 45 -13.60 17.49 0.63
C PRO A 45 -12.27 17.07 -0.02
N ILE A 46 -11.16 17.47 0.58
CA ILE A 46 -9.82 16.98 0.24
C ILE A 46 -9.42 15.88 1.22
N LEU A 47 -9.38 14.66 0.71
CA LEU A 47 -9.08 13.43 1.44
C LEU A 47 -7.56 13.18 1.55
N TRP A 48 -6.81 14.22 1.94
CA TRP A 48 -5.34 14.20 1.92
C TRP A 48 -4.76 13.13 2.84
N GLY A 49 -5.42 12.84 3.97
CA GLY A 49 -4.98 11.80 4.90
C GLY A 49 -4.94 10.42 4.25
N ALA A 50 -5.99 10.05 3.52
CA ALA A 50 -6.05 8.80 2.77
C ALA A 50 -5.00 8.77 1.65
N GLY A 51 -4.85 9.87 0.90
CA GLY A 51 -3.83 9.99 -0.14
C GLY A 51 -2.40 9.83 0.40
N LEU A 52 -2.09 10.46 1.53
CA LEU A 52 -0.78 10.38 2.19
C LEU A 52 -0.52 8.96 2.73
N ALA A 53 -1.52 8.33 3.35
CA ALA A 53 -1.41 6.95 3.84
C ALA A 53 -1.09 5.98 2.69
N LEU A 54 -1.78 6.10 1.56
CA LEU A 54 -1.54 5.30 0.36
C LEU A 54 -0.14 5.53 -0.22
N LEU A 55 0.32 6.79 -0.26
CA LEU A 55 1.65 7.13 -0.74
C LEU A 55 2.74 6.49 0.15
N ILE A 56 2.61 6.59 1.47
CA ILE A 56 3.55 5.96 2.41
C ILE A 56 3.56 4.44 2.23
N ALA A 57 2.38 3.81 2.14
CA ALA A 57 2.27 2.37 1.91
C ALA A 57 2.90 1.94 0.58
N PHE A 58 2.72 2.72 -0.48
CA PHE A 58 3.31 2.47 -1.80
C PHE A 58 4.84 2.56 -1.74
N MET A 59 5.37 3.65 -1.17
CA MET A 59 6.81 3.87 -1.05
C MET A 59 7.48 2.79 -0.21
N ALA A 60 6.88 2.37 0.90
CA ALA A 60 7.41 1.30 1.74
C ALA A 60 7.47 -0.06 1.01
N GLN A 61 6.42 -0.39 0.26
CA GLN A 61 6.35 -1.62 -0.54
C GLN A 61 7.37 -1.61 -1.69
N LEU A 62 7.48 -0.50 -2.42
CA LEU A 62 8.53 -0.32 -3.43
C LEU A 62 9.92 -0.44 -2.82
N TRP A 63 10.16 0.26 -1.71
CA TRP A 63 11.46 0.26 -1.04
C TRP A 63 11.89 -1.15 -0.67
N ILE A 64 11.05 -1.91 0.04
CA ILE A 64 11.44 -3.27 0.44
C ILE A 64 11.66 -4.17 -0.77
N GLY A 65 10.81 -4.10 -1.79
CA GLY A 65 10.90 -4.97 -2.96
C GLY A 65 12.13 -4.70 -3.82
N LEU A 66 12.50 -3.43 -3.99
CA LEU A 66 13.72 -3.03 -4.70
C LEU A 66 14.97 -3.32 -3.88
N GLN A 67 14.94 -3.05 -2.57
CA GLN A 67 16.08 -3.28 -1.67
C GLN A 67 16.42 -4.77 -1.52
N THR A 68 15.43 -5.66 -1.54
CA THR A 68 15.65 -7.11 -1.45
C THR A 68 15.81 -7.78 -2.81
N GLY A 69 15.45 -7.09 -3.91
CA GLY A 69 15.37 -7.68 -5.24
C GLY A 69 14.30 -8.76 -5.35
N SER A 70 13.23 -8.68 -4.54
CA SER A 70 12.25 -9.75 -4.40
C SER A 70 10.83 -9.21 -4.26
N LEU A 71 9.92 -9.82 -5.02
CA LEU A 71 8.48 -9.53 -4.94
C LEU A 71 7.84 -10.07 -3.67
N ALA A 72 8.43 -11.10 -3.05
CA ALA A 72 7.81 -11.80 -1.93
C ALA A 72 7.63 -10.90 -0.70
N GLU A 73 8.68 -10.17 -0.29
CA GLU A 73 8.65 -9.27 0.86
C GLU A 73 7.65 -8.12 0.64
N SER A 74 7.65 -7.51 -0.54
CA SER A 74 6.65 -6.47 -0.90
C SER A 74 5.23 -7.02 -0.86
N THR A 75 5.02 -8.25 -1.36
CA THR A 75 3.70 -8.89 -1.39
C THR A 75 3.20 -9.17 0.03
N VAL A 76 4.06 -9.73 0.90
CA VAL A 76 3.72 -10.00 2.30
C VAL A 76 3.36 -8.71 3.04
N MET A 77 4.15 -7.65 2.85
CA MET A 77 3.87 -6.34 3.44
C MET A 77 2.52 -5.78 2.97
N GLY A 78 2.26 -5.83 1.66
CA GLY A 78 1.02 -5.35 1.06
C GLY A 78 -0.22 -6.12 1.54
N ILE A 79 -0.17 -7.47 1.51
CA ILE A 79 -1.24 -8.33 2.02
C ILE A 79 -1.52 -8.02 3.49
N THR A 80 -0.47 -7.95 4.31
CA THR A 80 -0.62 -7.72 5.75
C THR A 80 -1.23 -6.35 6.03
N THR A 81 -0.78 -5.32 5.31
CA THR A 81 -1.38 -3.97 5.38
C THR A 81 -2.88 -4.04 5.04
N PHE A 82 -3.23 -4.61 3.88
CA PHE A 82 -4.62 -4.72 3.46
C PHE A 82 -5.50 -5.52 4.43
N THR A 83 -4.96 -6.60 5.03
CA THR A 83 -5.66 -7.36 6.06
C THR A 83 -5.95 -6.49 7.28
N VAL A 84 -4.98 -5.74 7.79
CA VAL A 84 -5.19 -4.84 8.94
C VAL A 84 -6.23 -3.77 8.61
N VAL A 85 -6.17 -3.16 7.42
CA VAL A 85 -7.16 -2.16 6.99
C VAL A 85 -8.56 -2.79 6.86
N THR A 86 -8.65 -4.01 6.35
CA THR A 86 -9.93 -4.74 6.26
C THR A 86 -10.50 -5.06 7.64
N LEU A 87 -9.66 -5.45 8.59
CA LEU A 87 -10.08 -5.66 9.98
C LEU A 87 -10.59 -4.37 10.61
N ALA A 88 -9.96 -3.23 10.34
CA ALA A 88 -10.43 -1.92 10.80
C ALA A 88 -11.76 -1.52 10.13
N TYR A 89 -11.93 -1.81 8.84
CA TYR A 89 -13.17 -1.56 8.09
C TYR A 89 -14.34 -2.40 8.61
N MET A 90 -14.08 -3.66 8.98
CA MET A 90 -15.09 -4.58 9.52
C MET A 90 -15.30 -4.43 11.04
N TRP A 91 -14.63 -3.49 11.69
CA TRP A 91 -14.68 -3.34 13.13
C TRP A 91 -16.06 -2.89 13.61
N THR A 92 -16.69 -3.68 14.47
CA THR A 92 -18.02 -3.42 15.03
C THR A 92 -17.98 -2.94 16.49
N GLY A 93 -16.80 -2.60 16.99
CA GLY A 93 -16.65 -2.08 18.35
C GLY A 93 -17.18 -0.64 18.51
N PRO A 94 -17.16 -0.11 19.74
CA PRO A 94 -17.72 1.20 20.07
C PRO A 94 -16.98 2.35 19.36
N ASP A 95 -15.67 2.20 19.15
CA ASP A 95 -14.86 3.15 18.38
C ASP A 95 -14.84 2.70 16.91
N GLN A 96 -15.66 3.36 16.09
CA GLN A 96 -15.73 3.08 14.67
C GLN A 96 -14.50 3.66 13.96
N LEU A 97 -13.58 2.79 13.57
CA LEU A 97 -12.28 3.16 13.01
C LEU A 97 -12.36 3.63 11.55
N MET A 98 -13.42 3.22 10.84
CA MET A 98 -13.66 3.57 9.44
C MET A 98 -15.17 3.71 9.20
N VAL A 99 -15.56 4.60 8.30
CA VAL A 99 -16.96 4.78 7.90
C VAL A 99 -17.26 3.79 6.75
N PRO A 100 -18.21 2.85 6.93
CA PRO A 100 -18.52 1.85 5.93
C PRO A 100 -19.18 2.49 4.72
N MET A 101 -18.98 1.93 3.53
CA MET A 101 -19.65 2.41 2.34
C MET A 101 -21.10 1.90 2.31
N SER A 102 -22.06 2.77 2.62
CA SER A 102 -23.50 2.53 2.46
C SER A 102 -24.20 3.78 1.91
N ALA A 103 -25.43 3.65 1.44
CA ALA A 103 -26.21 4.80 0.98
C ALA A 103 -26.42 5.81 2.15
N GLU A 104 -26.79 5.30 3.33
CA GLU A 104 -27.02 6.12 4.52
C GLU A 104 -25.78 6.90 4.96
N THR A 105 -24.60 6.27 4.97
CA THR A 105 -23.35 6.93 5.36
C THR A 105 -22.81 7.88 4.30
N MET A 106 -23.07 7.59 3.02
CA MET A 106 -22.73 8.53 1.94
C MET A 106 -23.58 9.79 2.00
N ASP A 107 -24.86 9.68 2.36
CA ASP A 107 -25.74 10.82 2.55
C ASP A 107 -25.40 11.62 3.82
N ALA A 108 -25.07 10.93 4.92
CA ALA A 108 -24.79 11.57 6.20
C ALA A 108 -23.36 12.13 6.31
N LEU A 109 -22.37 11.42 5.78
CA LEU A 109 -20.94 11.67 5.96
C LEU A 109 -20.14 11.36 4.67
N PRO A 110 -20.39 12.07 3.55
CA PRO A 110 -19.79 11.74 2.26
C PRO A 110 -18.26 11.77 2.27
N GLY A 111 -17.66 12.80 2.86
CA GLY A 111 -16.20 12.95 2.96
C GLY A 111 -15.54 11.78 3.71
N PRO A 112 -15.91 11.52 4.98
CA PRO A 112 -15.40 10.37 5.74
C PRO A 112 -15.63 9.02 5.05
N THR A 113 -16.82 8.80 4.47
CA THR A 113 -17.14 7.57 3.74
C THR A 113 -16.20 7.36 2.54
N LEU A 114 -15.97 8.42 1.76
CA LEU A 114 -15.03 8.39 0.63
C LEU A 114 -13.58 8.21 1.09
N ALA A 115 -13.17 8.82 2.20
CA ALA A 115 -11.82 8.64 2.75
C ALA A 115 -11.59 7.18 3.17
N SER A 116 -12.55 6.57 3.87
CA SER A 116 -12.49 5.17 4.29
C SER A 116 -12.48 4.22 3.09
N ALA A 117 -13.32 4.47 2.09
CA ALA A 117 -13.33 3.71 0.84
C ALA A 117 -12.00 3.80 0.10
N LEU A 118 -11.45 5.01 -0.03
CA LEU A 118 -10.19 5.27 -0.71
C LEU A 118 -9.03 4.58 -0.01
N TRP A 119 -8.96 4.63 1.32
CA TRP A 119 -7.91 3.93 2.07
C TRP A 119 -8.04 2.41 1.95
N TRP A 120 -9.24 1.87 2.14
CA TRP A 120 -9.47 0.43 2.08
C TRP A 120 -9.18 -0.16 0.70
N LEU A 121 -9.87 0.31 -0.34
CA LEU A 121 -9.67 -0.19 -1.71
C LEU A 121 -8.31 0.23 -2.28
N GLY A 122 -7.86 1.45 -1.95
CA GLY A 122 -6.58 1.97 -2.39
C GLY A 122 -5.41 1.16 -1.83
N SER A 123 -5.49 0.64 -0.60
CA SER A 123 -4.39 -0.14 -0.03
C SER A 123 -4.14 -1.44 -0.81
N ALA A 124 -5.21 -2.10 -1.29
CA ALA A 124 -5.09 -3.22 -2.22
C ALA A 124 -4.53 -2.79 -3.58
N GLY A 125 -5.03 -1.67 -4.13
CA GLY A 125 -4.57 -1.14 -5.42
C GLY A 125 -3.09 -0.76 -5.41
N VAL A 126 -2.61 -0.13 -4.34
CA VAL A 126 -1.21 0.23 -4.10
C VAL A 126 -0.33 -1.01 -4.03
N ALA A 127 -0.78 -2.08 -3.38
CA ALA A 127 -0.01 -3.33 -3.33
C ALA A 127 0.17 -3.94 -4.72
N LEU A 128 -0.90 -4.01 -5.51
CA LEU A 128 -0.82 -4.49 -6.89
C LEU A 128 0.10 -3.60 -7.76
N LEU A 129 -0.02 -2.28 -7.63
CA LEU A 129 0.79 -1.32 -8.37
C LEU A 129 2.28 -1.48 -8.02
N ALA A 130 2.61 -1.61 -6.73
CA ALA A 130 3.99 -1.82 -6.28
C ALA A 130 4.56 -3.12 -6.86
N MET A 131 3.81 -4.23 -6.81
CA MET A 131 4.23 -5.51 -7.38
C MET A 131 4.52 -5.41 -8.89
N ILE A 132 3.64 -4.76 -9.64
CA ILE A 132 3.82 -4.54 -11.09
C ILE A 132 5.10 -3.75 -11.34
N LEU A 133 5.29 -2.64 -10.62
CA LEU A 133 6.42 -1.75 -10.82
C LEU A 133 7.76 -2.40 -10.42
N ILE A 134 7.81 -3.08 -9.27
CA ILE A 134 9.00 -3.84 -8.85
C ILE A 134 9.36 -4.89 -9.89
N LYS A 135 8.39 -5.69 -10.34
CA LYS A 135 8.63 -6.73 -11.34
C LYS A 135 9.19 -6.13 -12.63
N TRP A 136 8.62 -5.02 -13.09
CA TRP A 136 9.06 -4.34 -14.29
C TRP A 136 10.48 -3.78 -14.17
N ILE A 137 10.82 -3.15 -13.03
CA ILE A 137 12.17 -2.63 -12.76
C ILE A 137 13.19 -3.77 -12.73
N LEU A 138 12.94 -4.83 -11.95
CA LEU A 138 13.87 -5.95 -11.82
C LEU A 138 14.14 -6.66 -13.16
N VAL A 139 13.11 -6.84 -13.99
CA VAL A 139 13.27 -7.41 -15.33
C VAL A 139 14.11 -6.51 -16.24
N ARG A 140 13.90 -5.20 -16.18
CA ARG A 140 14.70 -4.23 -16.95
C ARG A 140 16.16 -4.23 -16.53
N ASP A 141 16.44 -4.29 -15.24
CA ASP A 141 17.81 -4.30 -14.72
C ASP A 141 18.58 -5.53 -15.20
N VAL A 142 17.96 -6.71 -15.14
CA VAL A 142 18.55 -7.97 -15.66
C VAL A 142 18.86 -7.86 -17.16
N ALA A 143 17.93 -7.31 -17.95
CA ALA A 143 18.15 -7.13 -19.39
C ALA A 143 19.31 -6.16 -19.67
N SER A 144 19.42 -5.06 -18.91
CA SER A 144 20.48 -4.07 -19.09
C SER A 144 21.88 -4.63 -18.79
N HIS A 145 22.01 -5.45 -17.75
CA HIS A 145 23.29 -6.08 -17.40
C HIS A 145 23.72 -7.15 -18.42
N ALA A 146 22.77 -7.89 -19.00
CA ALA A 146 23.07 -8.86 -20.05
C ALA A 146 23.66 -8.21 -21.30
N VAL A 147 23.14 -7.03 -21.68
CA VAL A 147 23.65 -6.24 -22.82
C VAL A 147 25.05 -5.68 -22.54
N GLN A 148 25.32 -5.24 -21.31
CA GLN A 148 26.66 -4.72 -20.95
C GLN A 148 27.73 -5.82 -20.97
N GLN A 149 27.40 -7.03 -20.51
CA GLN A 149 28.34 -8.16 -20.49
C GLN A 149 28.72 -8.65 -21.90
N SER A 150 27.81 -8.56 -22.88
CA SER A 150 28.11 -8.95 -24.27
C SER A 150 28.94 -7.91 -25.03
N ALA A 151 29.00 -6.66 -24.55
CA ALA A 151 29.72 -5.57 -25.18
C ALA A 151 31.18 -5.40 -24.72
N GLN A 152 31.62 -6.09 -23.65
CA GLN A 152 33.02 -6.03 -23.20
C GLN A 152 33.92 -6.95 -24.07
N PRO A 153 34.95 -6.41 -24.74
CA PRO A 153 35.94 -7.24 -25.44
C PRO A 153 36.75 -8.07 -24.43
N ARG A 154 37.01 -9.34 -24.78
CA ARG A 154 37.76 -10.31 -23.96
C ARG A 154 39.22 -9.95 -23.80
#